data_AF-A0A0C2F635-F1
#
_entry.id   AF-A0A0C2F635-F1
#
_cell.length_a   1.000
_cell.length_b   1.000
_cell.length_c   1.000
_cell.angle_alpha   90.00
_cell.angle_beta   90.00
_cell.angle_gamma   90.00
#
_symmetry.space_group_name_H-M   'P 1'
#
loop_
_entity.id
_entity.type
_entity.pdbx_description
1 polymer ?
#
loop_
_entity_poly.entity_id
_entity_poly.type
_entity_poly.pdbx_seq_one_letter_code
_entity_poly.pdbx_strand_id
1 'polypeptide(L)'
;SLLNSSILVSPKKLAAMQEIDGDASTVDFKRAPYIVKFTLLMMRRVLLTAKSDGGRHDETFWGKDIRIFDRFIGLSKSARELFMRLHLRKPWWLTVDKLKERYAELSSTIDVALKELVDNGFVDSDKYLSNLEEVLKIAPLPVLRVVAKKYQLDITKGKIELISTLRNFSATQKGLFGQMGTVTVAMVKTVKKELGSCYRINRNVSMAFK
;
A
#
# COMPACT_ATOMS: atom_id res chain seq x y z
N SER A 1 8.81 -8.34 22.25
CA SER A 1 7.38 -8.05 22.47
C SER A 1 7.17 -6.55 22.34
N LEU A 2 6.22 -6.12 21.50
CA LEU A 2 5.84 -4.71 21.32
C LEU A 2 5.56 -3.98 22.63
N LEU A 3 5.01 -4.70 23.61
CA LEU A 3 4.69 -4.19 24.94
C LEU A 3 5.93 -3.73 25.73
N ASN A 4 7.12 -4.19 25.34
CA ASN A 4 8.41 -3.80 25.88
C ASN A 4 9.16 -2.78 25.00
N SER A 5 8.60 -2.37 23.86
CA SER A 5 9.23 -1.38 23.00
C SER A 5 9.21 0.00 23.65
N SER A 6 10.32 0.74 23.54
CA SER A 6 10.49 2.11 24.05
C SER A 6 9.42 3.08 23.55
N ILE A 7 8.74 2.76 22.44
CA ILE A 7 7.63 3.52 21.86
C ILE A 7 6.39 3.55 22.77
N LEU A 8 6.18 2.51 23.59
CA LEU A 8 5.09 2.43 24.57
C LEU A 8 5.49 2.95 25.96
N VAL A 9 6.74 3.35 26.14
CA VAL A 9 7.26 3.92 27.39
C VAL A 9 6.98 5.42 27.44
N SER A 10 6.53 5.95 28.59
CA SER A 10 6.19 7.38 28.75
C SER A 10 7.40 8.27 28.41
N PRO A 11 7.23 9.44 27.76
CA PRO A 11 8.34 10.37 27.51
C PRO A 11 9.14 10.71 28.77
N LYS A 12 8.47 10.77 29.93
CA LYS A 12 9.10 10.97 31.26
C LYS A 12 10.02 9.83 31.68
N LYS A 13 9.73 8.60 31.23
CA LYS A 13 10.48 7.38 31.54
C LYS A 13 11.60 7.12 30.52
N LEU A 14 11.48 7.60 29.27
CA LEU A 14 12.59 7.64 28.31
C LEU A 14 13.71 8.58 28.75
N ALA A 15 13.36 9.76 29.28
CA ALA A 15 14.35 10.73 29.78
C ALA A 15 15.16 10.19 30.98
N ALA A 16 14.62 9.22 31.72
CA ALA A 16 15.30 8.59 32.85
C ALA A 16 16.16 7.37 32.46
N MET A 17 16.04 6.88 31.22
CA MET A 17 16.77 5.69 30.73
C MET A 17 17.85 6.07 29.71
N GLN A 18 18.22 7.35 29.61
CA GLN A 18 19.10 7.89 28.58
C GLN A 18 20.59 7.90 28.97
N GLU A 19 20.95 7.11 29.98
CA GLU A 19 22.32 6.63 30.15
C GLU A 19 22.26 5.10 30.03
N ILE A 20 23.11 4.54 29.17
CA ILE A 20 23.28 3.12 28.86
C ILE A 20 22.55 2.65 27.58
N ASP A 21 23.36 2.65 26.53
CA ASP A 21 23.40 1.74 25.39
C ASP A 21 22.66 2.09 24.08
N GLY A 22 23.44 2.00 23.01
CA GLY A 22 23.09 2.34 21.65
C GLY A 22 22.49 1.14 20.91
N ASP A 23 21.76 1.47 19.84
CA ASP A 23 21.22 0.53 18.85
C ASP A 23 19.93 -0.22 19.23
N ALA A 24 18.93 0.53 19.71
CA ALA A 24 17.53 0.13 19.60
C ALA A 24 16.73 1.18 18.81
N SER A 25 15.88 0.71 17.91
CA SER A 25 14.97 1.45 17.03
C SER A 25 14.00 2.36 17.80
N THR A 26 14.52 3.49 18.28
CA THR A 26 13.75 4.54 18.93
C THR A 26 13.14 5.43 17.86
N VAL A 27 11.82 5.56 17.84
CA VAL A 27 11.17 6.46 16.90
C VAL A 27 11.42 7.90 17.32
N ASP A 28 12.20 8.64 16.54
CA ASP A 28 12.39 10.07 16.74
C ASP A 28 11.08 10.85 16.44
N PHE A 29 10.29 11.07 17.48
CA PHE A 29 9.03 11.82 17.44
C PHE A 29 9.17 13.32 17.13
N LYS A 30 10.39 13.88 17.14
CA LYS A 30 10.62 15.29 16.78
C LYS A 30 10.76 15.48 15.27
N ARG A 31 11.30 14.48 14.57
CA ARG A 31 11.52 14.53 13.10
C ARG A 31 10.49 13.72 12.30
N ALA A 32 9.61 12.96 12.94
CA ALA A 32 8.58 12.18 12.26
C ALA A 32 7.51 13.09 11.63
N PRO A 33 7.05 12.79 10.40
CA PRO A 33 5.88 13.44 9.81
C PRO A 33 4.70 13.37 10.78
N TYR A 34 3.91 14.45 10.85
CA TYR A 34 2.82 14.57 11.82
C TYR A 34 1.87 13.36 11.76
N ILE A 35 1.59 12.87 10.55
CA ILE A 35 0.74 11.71 10.30
C ILE A 35 1.26 10.45 10.99
N VAL A 36 2.55 10.13 10.85
CA VAL A 36 3.17 8.96 11.48
C VAL A 36 3.18 9.12 13.00
N LYS A 37 3.48 10.33 13.48
CA LYS A 37 3.46 10.64 14.91
C LYS A 37 2.08 10.41 15.54
N PHE A 38 1.02 10.95 14.93
CA PHE A 38 -0.33 10.75 15.42
C PHE A 38 -0.74 9.28 15.39
N THR A 39 -0.41 8.55 14.32
CA THR A 39 -0.69 7.11 14.26
C THR A 39 -0.02 6.33 15.38
N LEU A 40 1.26 6.57 15.66
CA LEU A 40 1.96 5.89 16.75
C LEU A 40 1.36 6.23 18.12
N LEU A 41 0.96 7.48 18.33
CA LEU A 41 0.26 7.88 19.55
C LEU A 41 -1.12 7.20 19.69
N MET A 42 -1.86 7.09 18.60
CA MET A 42 -3.14 6.38 18.56
C MET A 42 -2.95 4.89 18.83
N MET A 43 -2.03 4.23 18.13
CA MET A 43 -1.70 2.81 18.37
C MET A 43 -1.33 2.58 19.83
N ARG A 44 -0.46 3.42 20.39
CA ARG A 44 -0.10 3.35 21.81
C ARG A 44 -1.32 3.50 22.71
N ARG A 45 -2.19 4.48 22.44
CA ARG A 45 -3.40 4.69 23.24
C ARG A 45 -4.35 3.50 23.16
N VAL A 46 -4.57 2.95 21.97
CA VAL A 46 -5.42 1.78 21.73
C VAL A 46 -4.86 0.55 22.46
N LEU A 47 -3.57 0.23 22.26
CA LEU A 47 -2.91 -0.91 22.89
C LEU A 47 -2.83 -0.82 24.42
N LEU A 48 -2.82 0.38 24.98
CA LEU A 48 -2.81 0.61 26.42
C LEU A 48 -4.20 0.87 27.02
N THR A 49 -5.27 0.75 26.23
CA THR A 49 -6.64 0.93 26.73
C THR A 49 -6.93 -0.10 27.81
N ALA A 50 -7.39 0.38 28.96
CA ALA A 50 -7.84 -0.49 30.03
C ALA A 50 -9.18 -1.12 29.65
N LYS A 51 -9.34 -2.40 29.97
CA LYS A 51 -10.61 -3.09 29.97
C LYS A 51 -11.55 -2.48 31.01
N SER A 52 -12.84 -2.79 30.93
CA SER A 52 -13.84 -2.34 31.91
C SER A 52 -13.56 -2.80 33.34
N ASP A 53 -12.83 -3.91 33.50
CA ASP A 53 -12.38 -4.46 34.79
C ASP A 53 -11.07 -3.83 35.32
N GLY A 54 -10.52 -2.82 34.61
CA GLY A 54 -9.24 -2.20 34.94
C GLY A 54 -8.01 -2.99 34.48
N GLY A 55 -8.18 -4.17 33.90
CA GLY A 55 -7.13 -4.98 33.31
C GLY A 55 -6.66 -4.48 31.95
N ARG A 56 -5.66 -5.14 31.36
CA ARG A 56 -5.19 -4.86 29.99
C ARG A 56 -5.57 -5.97 29.02
N HIS A 57 -5.70 -5.62 27.74
CA HIS A 57 -5.78 -6.59 26.67
C HIS A 57 -4.42 -7.27 26.46
N ASP A 58 -4.43 -8.59 26.51
CA ASP A 58 -3.26 -9.43 26.25
C ASP A 58 -3.11 -9.70 24.74
N GLU A 59 -2.04 -10.40 24.36
CA GLU A 59 -1.75 -10.67 22.94
C GLU A 59 -2.83 -11.53 22.26
N THR A 60 -3.56 -12.36 23.02
CA THR A 60 -4.63 -13.21 22.46
C THR A 60 -5.81 -12.37 21.96
N PHE A 61 -6.15 -11.28 22.65
CA PHE A 61 -7.18 -10.35 22.22
C PHE A 61 -6.84 -9.67 20.88
N TRP A 62 -5.59 -9.21 20.73
CA TRP A 62 -5.15 -8.50 19.51
C TRP A 62 -4.82 -9.46 18.34
N GLY A 63 -4.61 -10.74 18.62
CA GLY A 63 -4.51 -11.79 17.62
C GLY A 63 -3.42 -11.54 16.56
N LYS A 64 -3.84 -11.35 15.30
CA LYS A 64 -2.91 -11.12 14.18
C LYS A 64 -2.50 -9.65 14.04
N ASP A 65 -3.29 -8.73 14.59
CA ASP A 65 -3.10 -7.29 14.42
C ASP A 65 -1.90 -6.79 15.20
N ILE A 66 -1.61 -7.39 16.36
CA ILE A 66 -0.39 -7.08 17.12
C ILE A 66 0.87 -7.30 16.29
N ARG A 67 0.90 -8.35 15.44
CA ARG A 67 2.03 -8.60 14.53
C ARG A 67 2.09 -7.61 13.39
N ILE A 68 0.95 -7.09 12.93
CA ILE A 68 0.91 -6.02 11.92
C ILE A 68 1.50 -4.74 12.52
N PHE A 69 1.14 -4.40 13.75
CA PHE A 69 1.69 -3.24 14.45
C PHE A 69 3.18 -3.38 14.72
N ASP A 70 3.66 -4.59 15.00
CA ASP A 70 5.07 -4.86 15.27
C ASP A 70 5.91 -4.61 14.03
N ARG A 71 5.50 -5.19 12.91
CA ARG A 71 6.13 -4.92 11.61
C ARG A 71 6.05 -3.44 11.25
N PHE A 72 4.92 -2.76 11.51
CA PHE A 72 4.78 -1.33 11.19
C PHE A 72 5.78 -0.49 11.97
N ILE A 73 5.98 -0.77 13.24
CA ILE A 73 6.95 -0.09 14.09
C ILE A 73 8.39 -0.32 13.61
N GLY A 74 8.69 -1.54 13.15
CA GLY A 74 9.98 -1.91 12.59
C GLY A 74 10.31 -1.29 11.22
N LEU A 75 9.32 -0.73 10.52
CA LEU A 75 9.55 -0.09 9.23
C LEU A 75 10.42 1.18 9.35
N SER A 76 11.19 1.44 8.30
CA SER A 76 11.94 2.68 8.13
C SER A 76 11.02 3.90 8.19
N LYS A 77 11.62 5.07 8.49
CA LYS A 77 10.88 6.34 8.56
C LYS A 77 10.14 6.64 7.25
N SER A 78 10.82 6.47 6.12
CA SER A 78 10.26 6.67 4.77
C SER A 78 9.14 5.67 4.46
N ALA A 79 9.29 4.40 4.82
CA ALA A 79 8.25 3.39 4.59
C ALA A 79 7.00 3.64 5.43
N ARG A 80 7.14 3.99 6.72
CA ARG A 80 6.00 4.37 7.56
C ARG A 80 5.27 5.59 7.01
N GLU A 81 6.02 6.62 6.61
CA GLU A 81 5.43 7.83 6.04
C GLU A 81 4.65 7.52 4.76
N LEU A 82 5.27 6.80 3.82
CA LEU A 82 4.62 6.42 2.57
C LEU A 82 3.38 5.57 2.82
N PHE A 83 3.47 4.56 3.69
CA PHE A 83 2.32 3.72 4.07
C PHE A 83 1.17 4.56 4.62
N MET A 84 1.43 5.45 5.57
CA MET A 84 0.37 6.26 6.18
C MET A 84 -0.30 7.19 5.17
N ARG A 85 0.50 7.83 4.30
CA ARG A 85 -0.03 8.68 3.22
C ARG A 85 -0.91 7.90 2.24
N LEU A 86 -0.55 6.66 1.94
CA LEU A 86 -1.33 5.76 1.10
C LEU A 86 -2.59 5.26 1.79
N HIS A 87 -2.50 4.90 3.07
CA HIS A 87 -3.59 4.37 3.86
C HIS A 87 -4.72 5.39 4.09
N LEU A 88 -4.38 6.67 4.30
CA LEU A 88 -5.38 7.74 4.43
C LEU A 88 -6.06 8.12 3.11
N ARG A 89 -5.62 7.57 1.97
CA ARG A 89 -6.24 7.77 0.67
C ARG A 89 -7.24 6.65 0.37
N LYS A 90 -8.09 6.86 -0.65
CA LYS A 90 -8.85 5.78 -1.29
C LYS A 90 -7.92 4.61 -1.67
N PRO A 91 -8.29 3.35 -1.34
CA PRO A 91 -7.47 2.16 -1.56
C PRO A 91 -7.49 1.72 -3.02
N TRP A 92 -6.93 2.55 -3.90
CA TRP A 92 -6.82 2.27 -5.33
C TRP A 92 -5.39 1.96 -5.70
N TRP A 93 -5.22 1.15 -6.73
CA TRP A 93 -3.94 0.92 -7.37
C TRP A 93 -3.33 2.23 -7.89
N LEU A 94 -2.01 2.35 -7.74
CA LEU A 94 -1.22 3.49 -8.20
C LEU A 94 0.03 2.99 -8.90
N THR A 95 0.40 3.63 -10.01
CA THR A 95 1.69 3.42 -10.67
C THR A 95 2.79 4.12 -9.88
N VAL A 96 4.04 3.66 -10.03
CA VAL A 96 5.21 4.33 -9.42
C VAL A 96 5.29 5.80 -9.83
N ASP A 97 5.04 6.12 -11.10
CA ASP A 97 5.08 7.49 -11.60
C ASP A 97 4.07 8.39 -10.87
N LYS A 98 2.85 7.88 -10.65
CA LYS A 98 1.81 8.61 -9.90
C LYS A 98 2.14 8.76 -8.43
N LEU A 99 2.91 7.85 -7.85
CA LEU A 99 3.41 7.97 -6.48
C LEU A 99 4.51 9.04 -6.40
N LYS A 100 5.47 9.02 -7.34
CA LYS A 100 6.56 10.00 -7.43
C LYS A 100 6.06 11.42 -7.71
N GLU A 101 5.09 11.58 -8.61
CA GLU A 101 4.42 12.85 -8.89
C GLU A 101 3.71 13.41 -7.65
N ARG A 102 3.01 12.53 -6.90
CA ARG A 102 2.19 12.94 -5.74
C ARG A 102 3.02 13.22 -4.49
N TYR A 103 4.10 12.48 -4.29
CA TYR A 103 4.95 12.56 -3.12
C TYR A 103 6.38 12.92 -3.55
N ALA A 104 6.50 14.05 -4.26
CA ALA A 104 7.76 14.51 -4.84
C ALA A 104 8.88 14.65 -3.79
N GLU A 105 8.53 15.02 -2.56
CA GLU A 105 9.45 15.11 -1.42
C GLU A 105 9.99 13.76 -0.96
N LEU A 106 9.30 12.66 -1.27
CA LEU A 106 9.75 11.29 -0.99
C LEU A 106 10.38 10.62 -2.21
N SER A 107 10.43 11.28 -3.37
CA SER A 107 10.81 10.68 -4.66
C SER A 107 12.13 9.89 -4.63
N SER A 108 13.13 10.37 -3.88
CA SER A 108 14.44 9.72 -3.71
C SER A 108 14.41 8.42 -2.90
N THR A 109 13.37 8.22 -2.08
CA THR A 109 13.24 7.08 -1.16
C THR A 109 12.02 6.18 -1.47
N ILE A 110 11.12 6.60 -2.38
CA ILE A 110 9.88 5.89 -2.70
C ILE A 110 10.15 4.45 -3.16
N ASP A 111 11.12 4.22 -4.04
CA ASP A 111 11.36 2.88 -4.57
C ASP A 111 11.86 1.91 -3.48
N VAL A 112 12.75 2.39 -2.60
CA VAL A 112 13.26 1.63 -1.44
C VAL A 112 12.14 1.38 -0.44
N ALA A 113 11.35 2.41 -0.12
CA ALA A 113 10.20 2.31 0.77
C ALA A 113 9.13 1.34 0.24
N LEU A 114 8.83 1.37 -1.06
CA LEU A 114 7.87 0.45 -1.68
C LEU A 114 8.34 -1.00 -1.59
N LYS A 115 9.62 -1.24 -1.85
CA LYS A 115 10.21 -2.58 -1.71
C LYS A 115 10.05 -3.09 -0.28
N GLU A 116 10.44 -2.29 0.70
CA GLU A 116 10.30 -2.63 2.12
C GLU A 116 8.83 -2.89 2.52
N LEU A 117 7.90 -2.08 2.02
CA LEU A 117 6.46 -2.26 2.30
C LEU A 117 5.89 -3.52 1.67
N VAL A 118 6.37 -3.93 0.49
CA VAL A 118 5.99 -5.21 -0.13
C VAL A 118 6.56 -6.37 0.68
N ASP A 119 7.84 -6.31 1.03
CA ASP A 119 8.55 -7.37 1.77
C ASP A 119 7.91 -7.60 3.16
N ASN A 120 7.40 -6.54 3.79
CA ASN A 120 6.69 -6.61 5.08
C ASN A 120 5.17 -6.82 4.96
N GLY A 121 4.63 -6.95 3.74
CA GLY A 121 3.23 -7.24 3.46
C GLY A 121 2.25 -6.08 3.71
N PHE A 122 2.72 -4.84 3.74
CA PHE A 122 1.88 -3.64 3.89
C PHE A 122 1.22 -3.20 2.57
N VAL A 123 1.82 -3.56 1.45
CA VAL A 123 1.40 -3.16 0.11
C VAL A 123 1.40 -4.37 -0.82
N ASP A 124 0.32 -4.52 -1.59
CA ASP A 124 0.21 -5.47 -2.69
C ASP A 124 0.97 -4.92 -3.91
N SER A 125 1.82 -5.73 -4.52
CA SER A 125 2.44 -5.44 -5.83
C SER A 125 1.51 -5.81 -6.99
N ASP A 126 1.90 -5.43 -8.21
CA ASP A 126 1.16 -5.70 -9.44
C ASP A 126 0.89 -7.20 -9.67
N LYS A 127 1.61 -8.10 -8.97
CA LYS A 127 1.32 -9.54 -8.93
C LYS A 127 -0.14 -9.86 -8.59
N TYR A 128 -0.78 -9.05 -7.74
CA TYR A 128 -2.18 -9.20 -7.35
C TYR A 128 -3.16 -8.38 -8.20
N LEU A 129 -2.66 -7.62 -9.18
CA LEU A 129 -3.46 -6.86 -10.12
C LEU A 129 -3.79 -7.74 -11.33
N SER A 130 -4.88 -8.51 -11.24
CA SER A 130 -5.31 -9.45 -12.30
C SER A 130 -6.65 -9.09 -12.95
N ASN A 131 -7.43 -8.21 -12.33
CA ASN A 131 -8.74 -7.81 -12.82
C ASN A 131 -8.62 -6.77 -13.95
N LEU A 132 -9.19 -7.05 -15.12
CA LEU A 132 -9.12 -6.16 -16.28
C LEU A 132 -9.73 -4.77 -16.00
N GLU A 133 -10.86 -4.70 -15.31
CA GLU A 133 -11.52 -3.43 -14.98
C GLU A 133 -10.60 -2.58 -14.08
N GLU A 134 -9.96 -3.18 -13.08
CA GLU A 134 -9.02 -2.46 -12.21
C GLU A 134 -7.80 -1.95 -13.00
N VAL A 135 -7.25 -2.79 -13.88
CA VAL A 135 -6.08 -2.48 -14.72
C VAL A 135 -6.38 -1.34 -15.70
N LEU A 136 -7.51 -1.40 -16.40
CA LEU A 136 -7.91 -0.37 -17.36
C LEU A 136 -8.22 0.97 -16.67
N LYS A 137 -8.82 0.94 -15.47
CA LYS A 137 -9.16 2.14 -14.71
C LYS A 137 -7.93 2.95 -14.30
N ILE A 138 -6.85 2.28 -13.90
CA ILE A 138 -5.60 2.96 -13.52
C ILE A 138 -4.77 3.40 -14.71
N ALA A 139 -5.01 2.84 -15.90
CA ALA A 139 -4.22 3.17 -17.06
C ALA A 139 -4.42 4.63 -17.51
N PRO A 140 -3.34 5.39 -17.76
CA PRO A 140 -3.45 6.71 -18.35
C PRO A 140 -3.84 6.61 -19.83
N LEU A 141 -4.42 7.67 -20.38
CA LEU A 141 -4.90 7.69 -21.76
C LEU A 141 -3.85 7.27 -22.81
N PRO A 142 -2.57 7.71 -22.73
CA PRO A 142 -1.55 7.26 -23.67
C PRO A 142 -1.36 5.73 -23.68
N VAL A 143 -1.36 5.09 -22.50
CA VAL A 143 -1.27 3.63 -22.38
C VAL A 143 -2.49 2.96 -22.99
N LEU A 144 -3.70 3.48 -22.73
CA LEU A 144 -4.92 2.93 -23.33
C LEU A 144 -4.90 3.00 -24.86
N ARG A 145 -4.36 4.07 -25.45
CA ARG A 145 -4.19 4.21 -26.91
C ARG A 145 -3.20 3.21 -27.48
N VAL A 146 -2.06 2.98 -26.81
CA VAL A 146 -1.07 1.98 -27.22
C VAL A 146 -1.70 0.58 -27.22
N VAL A 147 -2.44 0.25 -26.17
CA VAL A 147 -3.12 -1.04 -26.05
C VAL A 147 -4.21 -1.18 -27.12
N ALA A 148 -5.07 -0.16 -27.32
CA ALA A 148 -6.10 -0.17 -28.36
C ALA A 148 -5.50 -0.36 -29.76
N LYS A 149 -4.39 0.32 -30.07
CA LYS A 149 -3.67 0.15 -31.34
C LYS A 149 -3.22 -1.30 -31.57
N LYS A 150 -2.72 -1.97 -30.52
CA LYS A 150 -2.29 -3.38 -30.60
C LYS A 150 -3.45 -4.34 -30.93
N TYR A 151 -4.66 -4.01 -30.50
CA TYR A 151 -5.87 -4.78 -30.78
C TYR A 151 -6.63 -4.27 -32.01
N GLN A 152 -6.03 -3.39 -32.82
CA GLN A 152 -6.64 -2.80 -34.02
C GLN A 152 -7.97 -2.08 -33.72
N LEU A 153 -8.09 -1.48 -32.54
CA LEU A 153 -9.24 -0.70 -32.10
C LEU A 153 -9.02 0.78 -32.39
N ASP A 154 -10.13 1.51 -32.50
CA ASP A 154 -10.12 2.95 -32.67
C ASP A 154 -9.49 3.68 -31.47
N ILE A 155 -8.40 4.41 -31.75
CA ILE A 155 -7.58 5.13 -30.76
C ILE A 155 -8.00 6.59 -30.56
N THR A 156 -8.93 7.09 -31.38
CA THR A 156 -9.37 8.50 -31.35
C THR A 156 -10.29 8.80 -30.16
N LYS A 157 -10.92 7.74 -29.63
CA LYS A 157 -11.85 7.75 -28.50
C LYS A 157 -11.26 8.31 -27.21
N GLY A 158 -12.14 8.84 -26.37
CA GLY A 158 -11.80 9.33 -25.03
C GLY A 158 -11.45 8.19 -24.05
N LYS A 159 -10.92 8.52 -22.87
CA LYS A 159 -10.49 7.52 -21.87
C LYS A 159 -11.63 6.55 -21.49
N ILE A 160 -12.83 7.07 -21.19
CA ILE A 160 -13.97 6.27 -20.75
C ILE A 160 -14.42 5.32 -21.86
N GLU A 161 -14.51 5.83 -23.09
CA GLU A 161 -14.90 5.05 -24.27
C GLU A 161 -13.87 3.98 -24.64
N LEU A 162 -12.57 4.27 -24.51
CA LEU A 162 -11.51 3.29 -24.71
C LEU A 162 -11.58 2.16 -23.68
N ILE A 163 -11.82 2.48 -22.40
CA ILE A 163 -12.01 1.46 -21.36
C ILE A 163 -13.19 0.56 -21.71
N SER A 164 -14.33 1.14 -22.08
CA SER A 164 -15.52 0.39 -22.50
C SER A 164 -15.26 -0.47 -23.74
N THR A 165 -14.61 0.11 -24.76
CA THR A 165 -14.28 -0.60 -26.02
C THR A 165 -13.34 -1.77 -25.77
N LEU A 166 -12.28 -1.59 -24.99
CA LEU A 166 -11.32 -2.64 -24.63
C LEU A 166 -11.98 -3.75 -23.81
N ARG A 167 -12.81 -3.39 -22.83
CA ARG A 167 -13.58 -4.35 -22.04
C ARG A 167 -14.51 -5.18 -22.92
N ASN A 168 -15.30 -4.53 -23.76
CA ASN A 168 -16.26 -5.21 -24.63
C ASN A 168 -15.54 -6.12 -25.63
N PHE A 169 -14.44 -5.65 -26.23
CA PHE A 169 -13.60 -6.46 -27.11
C PHE A 169 -13.05 -7.71 -26.40
N SER A 170 -12.55 -7.57 -25.18
CA SER A 170 -12.02 -8.70 -24.41
C SER A 170 -13.08 -9.76 -24.08
N ALA A 171 -14.34 -9.33 -23.91
CA ALA A 171 -15.45 -10.21 -23.57
C ALA A 171 -16.05 -10.94 -24.80
N THR A 172 -16.02 -10.30 -25.97
CA THR A 172 -16.63 -10.85 -27.20
C THR A 172 -15.68 -11.75 -27.99
N GLN A 173 -14.37 -11.51 -27.91
CA GLN A 173 -13.39 -12.26 -28.70
C GLN A 173 -13.05 -13.61 -28.08
N LYS A 174 -13.25 -14.69 -28.85
CA LYS A 174 -12.79 -16.04 -28.51
C LYS A 174 -11.29 -16.14 -28.78
N GLY A 175 -10.54 -16.84 -27.92
CA GLY A 175 -9.13 -17.09 -28.16
C GLY A 175 -8.88 -17.92 -29.43
N LEU A 176 -7.64 -17.96 -29.91
CA LEU A 176 -7.22 -18.73 -31.10
C LEU A 176 -7.56 -20.23 -31.04
N PHE A 177 -7.85 -20.76 -29.85
CA PHE A 177 -8.26 -22.15 -29.61
C PHE A 177 -9.71 -22.27 -29.08
N GLY A 178 -10.55 -21.28 -29.33
CA GLY A 178 -11.95 -21.26 -28.85
C GLY A 178 -12.12 -21.07 -27.33
N GLN A 179 -11.02 -20.99 -26.57
CA GLN A 179 -11.05 -20.75 -25.14
C GLN A 179 -11.52 -19.32 -24.82
N MET A 180 -12.54 -19.23 -23.97
CA MET A 180 -13.09 -17.96 -23.50
C MET A 180 -12.18 -17.38 -22.39
N GLY A 181 -11.93 -16.07 -22.43
CA GLY A 181 -11.11 -15.38 -21.42
C GLY A 181 -9.60 -15.31 -21.69
N THR A 182 -9.08 -16.03 -22.69
CA THR A 182 -7.65 -15.94 -23.09
C THR A 182 -7.27 -14.51 -23.52
N VAL A 183 -8.17 -13.83 -24.23
CA VAL A 183 -7.98 -12.44 -24.68
C VAL A 183 -7.92 -11.48 -23.49
N THR A 184 -8.79 -11.65 -22.49
CA THR A 184 -8.79 -10.87 -21.25
C THR A 184 -7.45 -11.00 -20.52
N VAL A 185 -6.94 -12.22 -20.36
CA VAL A 185 -5.64 -12.46 -19.70
C VAL A 185 -4.48 -11.83 -20.48
N ALA A 186 -4.48 -11.99 -21.81
CA ALA A 186 -3.47 -11.38 -22.67
C ALA A 186 -3.53 -9.85 -22.64
N MET A 187 -4.74 -9.28 -22.55
CA MET A 187 -4.94 -7.84 -22.44
C MET A 187 -4.46 -7.31 -21.10
N VAL A 188 -4.80 -7.96 -19.99
CA VAL A 188 -4.25 -7.63 -18.67
C VAL A 188 -2.73 -7.63 -18.69
N LYS A 189 -2.10 -8.68 -19.25
CA LYS A 189 -0.64 -8.74 -19.39
C LYS A 189 -0.09 -7.60 -20.23
N THR A 190 -0.75 -7.26 -21.33
CA THR A 190 -0.33 -6.16 -22.21
C THR A 190 -0.43 -4.82 -21.48
N VAL A 191 -1.56 -4.51 -20.85
CA VAL A 191 -1.74 -3.23 -20.15
C VAL A 191 -0.76 -3.12 -18.98
N LYS A 192 -0.56 -4.20 -18.20
CA LYS A 192 0.43 -4.22 -17.11
C LYS A 192 1.85 -3.94 -17.61
N LYS A 193 2.22 -4.48 -18.78
CA LYS A 193 3.53 -4.23 -19.38
C LYS A 193 3.72 -2.74 -19.68
N GLU A 194 2.69 -2.08 -20.20
CA GLU A 194 2.73 -0.64 -20.51
C GLU A 194 2.64 0.25 -19.25
N LEU A 195 2.02 -0.23 -18.17
CA LEU A 195 1.90 0.52 -16.91
C LEU A 195 3.16 0.49 -16.04
N GLY A 196 3.94 -0.58 -16.14
CA GLY A 196 5.01 -0.85 -15.19
C GLY A 196 4.49 -1.22 -13.80
N SER A 197 5.35 -1.05 -12.79
CA SER A 197 5.06 -1.46 -11.41
C SER A 197 3.89 -0.67 -10.81
N CYS A 198 2.95 -1.42 -10.22
CA CYS A 198 1.74 -0.88 -9.61
C CYS A 198 1.60 -1.40 -8.18
N TYR A 199 1.05 -0.56 -7.30
CA TYR A 199 0.96 -0.84 -5.87
C TYR A 199 -0.39 -0.43 -5.30
N ARG A 200 -0.87 -1.16 -4.29
CA ARG A 200 -2.06 -0.81 -3.49
C ARG A 200 -1.84 -1.25 -2.06
N ILE A 201 -2.39 -0.52 -1.09
CA ILE A 201 -2.41 -0.96 0.31
C ILE A 201 -3.02 -2.38 0.41
N ASN A 202 -2.34 -3.25 1.16
CA ASN A 202 -2.86 -4.57 1.47
C ASN A 202 -4.14 -4.45 2.30
N ARG A 203 -5.22 -5.10 1.86
CA ARG A 203 -6.55 -4.96 2.50
C ARG A 203 -6.56 -5.42 3.95
N ASN A 204 -5.84 -6.48 4.28
CA ASN A 204 -5.79 -7.02 5.65
C ASN A 204 -5.10 -6.05 6.59
N VAL A 205 -3.96 -5.48 6.15
CA VAL A 205 -3.27 -4.44 6.90
C VAL A 205 -4.14 -3.19 7.03
N SER A 206 -4.85 -2.78 5.98
CA SER A 206 -5.76 -1.63 6.06
C SER A 206 -6.88 -1.82 7.09
N MET A 207 -7.34 -3.05 7.35
CA MET A 207 -8.39 -3.28 8.35
C MET A 207 -7.86 -3.13 9.77
N ALA A 208 -6.62 -3.54 10.04
CA ALA A 208 -6.01 -3.39 11.36
C ALA A 208 -5.78 -1.92 11.77
N PHE A 209 -5.72 -0.99 10.80
CA PHE A 209 -5.52 0.45 11.03
C PHE A 209 -6.82 1.28 10.98
N LYS A 210 -7.97 0.65 10.69
CA LYS A 210 -9.29 1.31 10.70
C LYS A 210 -9.89 1.30 12.10
#